data_AF-A0A3A4R631-F1
#
_entry.id   AF-A0A3A4R631-F1
#
_cell.length_a   1.000
_cell.length_b   1.000
_cell.length_c   1.000
_cell.angle_alpha   90.00
_cell.angle_beta   90.00
_cell.angle_gamma   90.00
#
_symmetry.space_group_name_H-M   'P 1'
#
loop_
_entity.id
_entity.type
_entity.pdbx_description
1 polymer ?
#
loop_
_entity_poly.entity_id
_entity_poly.type
_entity_poly.pdbx_seq_one_letter_code
_entity_poly.pdbx_strand_id
1 'polypeptide(L)'
;MIKCMGKKVEINIVDGVKLGEAIKGKIKDEQGTKDKFKIFFNRDSKDKNIFPKGVQYFLRIFRGNDGRKYKDHKIINRETGKITHEEKGERIFNMKKVNIKNSRGLNLVGDLYTVDSDKLVVMSHGFNYDRHEKNEKFSKIAKRLSEAGYNALPFDFSGSGESDDSPLTIANYTDDLKSVIKWAKDKGYKDVILFGASLGGLVSFLAYDKNIKAIVGLAPSTDKAESDWRDKHFSQEELKKFEEKGQINYASKGIRDYIVIDKQYIEERENLNQKKVLENINCPVLLFHSDDDKFVPMSVSENAVEIIGNKAELYFTKSAGHAFLNHIDEVCDKMIKWLEEKI
;
A
#
# COMPACT_ATOMS: atom_id res chain seq x y z
N MET A 1 -22.75 -9.12 -32.20
CA MET A 1 -22.05 -10.18 -31.45
C MET A 1 -20.57 -9.82 -31.32
N ILE A 2 -20.08 -9.57 -30.10
CA ILE A 2 -18.68 -9.20 -29.83
C ILE A 2 -18.00 -10.36 -29.10
N LYS A 3 -16.79 -10.73 -29.49
CA LYS A 3 -15.99 -11.75 -28.78
C LYS A 3 -15.24 -11.07 -27.64
N CYS A 4 -15.49 -11.45 -26.40
CA CYS A 4 -14.81 -10.90 -25.22
C CYS A 4 -14.20 -12.05 -24.41
N MET A 5 -12.87 -12.07 -24.26
CA MET A 5 -12.12 -13.12 -23.54
C MET A 5 -12.57 -14.55 -23.94
N GLY A 6 -12.60 -14.84 -25.24
CA GLY A 6 -12.97 -16.17 -25.76
C GLY A 6 -14.48 -16.46 -25.84
N LYS A 7 -15.35 -15.65 -25.22
CA LYS A 7 -16.81 -15.86 -25.19
C LYS A 7 -17.55 -14.97 -26.18
N LYS A 8 -18.64 -15.46 -26.77
CA LYS A 8 -19.54 -14.70 -27.66
C LYS A 8 -20.53 -13.89 -26.81
N VAL A 9 -20.55 -12.57 -26.97
CA VAL A 9 -21.47 -11.66 -26.29
C VAL A 9 -22.42 -11.05 -27.31
N GLU A 10 -23.72 -11.24 -27.11
CA GLU A 10 -24.76 -10.58 -27.88
C GLU A 10 -25.11 -9.24 -27.23
N ILE A 11 -25.01 -8.15 -27.99
CA ILE A 11 -25.40 -6.81 -27.54
C ILE A 11 -26.55 -6.37 -28.45
N ASN A 12 -27.75 -6.36 -27.90
CA ASN A 12 -28.93 -5.81 -28.57
C ASN A 12 -28.98 -4.31 -28.28
N ILE A 13 -28.62 -3.51 -29.27
CA ILE A 13 -28.79 -2.06 -29.23
C ILE A 13 -30.21 -1.81 -29.72
N VAL A 14 -31.10 -1.39 -28.81
CA VAL A 14 -32.47 -1.00 -29.17
C VAL A 14 -32.41 0.40 -29.75
N ASP A 15 -33.03 0.63 -30.90
CA ASP A 15 -33.13 1.97 -31.49
C ASP A 15 -33.80 2.94 -30.51
N GLY A 16 -33.19 4.11 -30.29
CA GLY A 16 -33.76 5.18 -29.44
C GLY A 16 -32.98 5.55 -28.17
N VAL A 17 -31.78 5.03 -27.93
CA VAL A 17 -30.96 5.43 -26.78
C VAL A 17 -30.36 6.83 -26.99
N LYS A 18 -30.56 7.75 -26.03
CA LYS A 18 -30.01 9.11 -26.09
C LYS A 18 -28.54 9.15 -25.67
N LEU A 19 -27.78 10.08 -26.26
CA LEU A 19 -26.36 10.31 -25.95
C LEU A 19 -26.16 10.59 -24.44
N GLY A 20 -25.15 9.95 -23.82
CA GLY A 20 -24.84 10.11 -22.40
C GLY A 20 -25.61 9.18 -21.45
N GLU A 21 -26.57 8.40 -21.97
CA GLU A 21 -27.26 7.39 -21.18
C GLU A 21 -26.46 6.09 -21.10
N ALA A 22 -26.36 5.53 -19.90
CA ALA A 22 -25.75 4.22 -19.70
C ALA A 22 -26.72 3.12 -20.18
N ILE A 23 -26.36 2.38 -21.23
CA ILE A 23 -27.14 1.20 -21.61
C ILE A 23 -26.85 0.11 -20.57
N LYS A 24 -27.90 -0.29 -19.84
CA LYS A 24 -27.86 -1.47 -18.98
C LYS A 24 -28.16 -2.70 -19.83
N GLY A 25 -27.19 -3.61 -19.94
CA GLY A 25 -27.39 -4.90 -20.61
C GLY A 25 -27.15 -6.07 -19.67
N LYS A 26 -27.54 -7.27 -20.12
CA LYS A 26 -27.28 -8.56 -19.46
C LYS A 26 -26.37 -9.38 -20.36
N ILE A 27 -25.23 -9.83 -19.85
CA ILE A 27 -24.44 -10.88 -20.53
C ILE A 27 -25.09 -12.21 -20.15
N LYS A 28 -25.31 -13.09 -21.12
CA LYS A 28 -25.58 -14.50 -20.85
C LYS A 28 -24.30 -15.27 -21.16
N ASP A 29 -23.81 -16.05 -20.20
CA ASP A 29 -22.89 -17.15 -20.54
C ASP A 29 -23.69 -18.39 -20.99
N GLU A 30 -23.00 -19.43 -21.44
CA GLU A 30 -23.59 -20.72 -21.83
C GLU A 30 -24.30 -21.45 -20.66
N GLN A 31 -24.18 -20.92 -19.43
CA GLN A 31 -24.73 -21.48 -18.19
C GLN A 31 -25.88 -20.62 -17.61
N GLY A 32 -26.24 -19.49 -18.25
CA GLY A 32 -27.37 -18.64 -17.88
C GLY A 32 -27.09 -17.54 -16.83
N THR A 33 -25.84 -17.33 -16.43
CA THR A 33 -25.46 -16.30 -15.44
C THR A 33 -25.62 -14.89 -16.04
N LYS A 34 -26.26 -13.98 -15.30
CA LYS A 34 -26.61 -12.61 -15.75
C LYS A 34 -25.69 -11.55 -15.13
N ASP A 35 -24.58 -11.21 -15.78
CA ASP A 35 -23.76 -10.06 -15.36
C ASP A 35 -24.45 -8.74 -15.77
N LYS A 36 -24.53 -7.78 -14.84
CA LYS A 36 -24.98 -6.40 -15.12
C LYS A 36 -23.80 -5.57 -15.58
N PHE A 37 -23.90 -4.95 -16.76
CA PHE A 37 -22.90 -3.98 -17.25
C PHE A 37 -23.55 -2.65 -17.61
N LYS A 38 -22.74 -1.57 -17.63
CA LYS A 38 -23.11 -0.25 -18.16
C LYS A 38 -22.19 0.09 -19.32
N ILE A 39 -22.74 0.35 -20.51
CA ILE A 39 -22.00 0.88 -21.66
C ILE A 39 -22.15 2.40 -21.70
N PHE A 40 -21.05 3.13 -21.86
CA PHE A 40 -21.04 4.56 -22.11
C PHE A 40 -20.51 4.82 -23.53
N PHE A 41 -21.25 5.59 -24.32
CA PHE A 41 -20.78 6.09 -25.62
C PHE A 41 -20.25 7.51 -25.40
N ASN A 42 -18.95 7.74 -25.64
CA ASN A 42 -18.39 9.09 -25.62
C ASN A 42 -18.07 9.58 -27.04
N ARG A 43 -18.15 10.89 -27.26
CA ARG A 43 -18.05 11.53 -28.59
C ARG A 43 -16.80 12.40 -28.69
N ASP A 44 -16.18 12.41 -29.87
CA ASP A 44 -15.12 13.36 -30.24
C ASP A 44 -15.55 14.24 -31.46
N SER A 45 -16.80 14.72 -31.47
CA SER A 45 -17.37 15.45 -32.61
C SER A 45 -18.46 16.44 -32.17
N LYS A 46 -18.42 17.68 -32.70
CA LYS A 46 -19.26 18.83 -32.30
C LYS A 46 -20.68 18.86 -32.89
N ASP A 47 -21.05 17.95 -33.78
CA ASP A 47 -22.41 17.95 -34.35
C ASP A 47 -23.42 17.30 -33.40
N LYS A 48 -24.75 17.34 -33.56
CA LYS A 48 -25.69 16.74 -32.55
C LYS A 48 -26.64 15.66 -33.07
N ASN A 49 -26.82 15.49 -34.38
CA ASN A 49 -27.97 14.72 -34.91
C ASN A 49 -27.67 13.65 -35.99
N ILE A 50 -26.44 13.18 -36.16
CA ILE A 50 -26.13 12.12 -37.16
C ILE A 50 -25.09 11.15 -36.57
N PHE A 51 -25.34 9.83 -36.66
CA PHE A 51 -24.34 8.79 -36.41
C PHE A 51 -23.46 8.63 -37.67
N PRO A 52 -22.21 9.15 -37.71
CA PRO A 52 -21.42 9.11 -38.93
C PRO A 52 -20.92 7.67 -39.19
N LYS A 53 -20.89 7.26 -40.46
CA LYS A 53 -20.18 6.05 -40.89
C LYS A 53 -18.68 6.24 -40.63
N GLY A 54 -17.99 5.23 -40.10
CA GLY A 54 -16.54 5.25 -39.86
C GLY A 54 -16.07 5.69 -38.46
N VAL A 55 -16.97 5.97 -37.51
CA VAL A 55 -16.57 6.39 -36.15
C VAL A 55 -16.15 5.20 -35.29
N GLN A 56 -15.01 5.32 -34.62
CA GLN A 56 -14.52 4.41 -33.58
C GLN A 56 -15.34 4.61 -32.28
N TYR A 57 -15.88 3.53 -31.71
CA TYR A 57 -16.70 3.60 -30.50
C TYR A 57 -15.88 3.16 -29.28
N PHE A 58 -16.00 3.90 -28.17
CA PHE A 58 -15.43 3.53 -26.88
C PHE A 58 -16.44 2.67 -26.10
N LEU A 59 -16.05 1.45 -25.75
CA LEU A 59 -16.80 0.60 -24.84
C LEU A 59 -16.13 0.62 -23.47
N ARG A 60 -16.83 1.12 -22.45
CA ARG A 60 -16.40 1.05 -21.04
C ARG A 60 -17.20 -0.05 -20.35
N ILE A 61 -16.57 -1.15 -19.93
CA ILE A 61 -17.25 -2.27 -19.26
C ILE A 61 -16.97 -2.21 -17.76
N PHE A 62 -18.03 -2.11 -16.95
CA PHE A 62 -17.95 -2.29 -15.50
C PHE A 62 -18.47 -3.68 -15.17
N ARG A 63 -17.61 -4.55 -14.63
CA ARG A 63 -17.99 -5.86 -14.08
C ARG A 63 -18.17 -5.75 -12.57
N GLY A 64 -18.96 -6.66 -11.98
CA GLY A 64 -19.08 -6.81 -10.54
C GLY A 64 -19.90 -8.05 -10.17
N ASN A 65 -19.21 -9.18 -9.92
CA ASN A 65 -19.77 -10.36 -9.23
C ASN A 65 -18.95 -10.77 -7.99
N ASP A 66 -17.85 -10.08 -7.71
CA ASP A 66 -16.87 -10.38 -6.64
C ASP A 66 -16.46 -9.11 -5.87
N GLY A 67 -17.29 -8.06 -5.94
CA GLY A 67 -16.97 -6.73 -5.38
C GLY A 67 -15.94 -5.92 -6.17
N ARG A 68 -15.36 -6.44 -7.27
CA ARG A 68 -14.33 -5.77 -8.06
C ARG A 68 -14.93 -4.98 -9.22
N LYS A 69 -14.48 -3.75 -9.43
CA LYS A 69 -14.84 -2.90 -10.57
C LYS A 69 -13.66 -2.80 -11.53
N TYR A 70 -13.86 -3.16 -12.79
CA TYR A 70 -12.87 -3.00 -13.87
C TYR A 70 -13.31 -1.88 -14.81
N LYS A 71 -12.35 -1.23 -15.49
CA LYS A 71 -12.60 -0.14 -16.45
C LYS A 71 -12.02 -0.49 -17.83
N ASP A 72 -12.49 -1.54 -18.48
CA ASP A 72 -11.93 -1.90 -19.80
C ASP A 72 -12.27 -0.84 -20.85
N HIS A 73 -11.28 -0.43 -21.68
CA HIS A 73 -11.55 0.35 -22.89
C HIS A 73 -11.41 -0.57 -24.10
N LYS A 74 -12.47 -0.65 -24.90
CA LYS A 74 -12.40 -1.32 -26.22
C LYS A 74 -12.81 -0.37 -27.31
N ILE A 75 -12.01 -0.33 -28.38
CA ILE A 75 -12.38 0.33 -29.63
C ILE A 75 -12.90 -0.73 -30.58
N ILE A 76 -14.13 -0.56 -31.07
CA ILE A 76 -14.79 -1.50 -31.97
C ILE A 76 -15.00 -0.85 -33.34
N ASN A 77 -14.56 -1.55 -34.39
CA ASN A 77 -14.87 -1.20 -35.77
C ASN A 77 -16.27 -1.71 -36.14
N ARG A 78 -17.15 -0.80 -36.58
CA ARG A 78 -18.58 -1.09 -36.84
C ARG A 78 -18.82 -1.95 -38.09
N GLU A 79 -17.95 -1.89 -39.10
CA GLU A 79 -18.14 -2.63 -40.35
C GLU A 79 -17.75 -4.10 -40.21
N THR A 80 -16.76 -4.40 -39.37
CA THR A 80 -16.21 -5.75 -39.22
C THR A 80 -16.59 -6.42 -37.90
N GLY A 81 -17.09 -5.64 -36.92
CA GLY A 81 -17.34 -6.11 -35.56
C GLY A 81 -16.06 -6.47 -34.78
N LYS A 82 -14.88 -6.17 -35.34
CA LYS A 82 -13.58 -6.49 -34.72
C LYS A 82 -13.21 -5.43 -33.69
N ILE A 83 -12.65 -5.89 -32.58
CA ILE A 83 -11.97 -5.04 -31.59
C ILE A 83 -10.65 -4.62 -32.22
N THR A 84 -10.44 -3.32 -32.40
CA THR A 84 -9.22 -2.75 -33.00
C THR A 84 -8.22 -2.27 -31.95
N HIS A 85 -8.67 -2.11 -30.70
CA HIS A 85 -7.85 -1.78 -29.56
C HIS A 85 -8.51 -2.32 -28.29
N GLU A 86 -7.74 -2.99 -27.43
CA GLU A 86 -8.17 -3.47 -26.12
C GLU A 86 -7.16 -2.95 -25.09
N GLU A 87 -7.58 -1.95 -24.32
CA GLU A 87 -6.85 -1.52 -23.13
C GLU A 87 -7.47 -2.27 -21.95
N LYS A 88 -6.68 -3.17 -21.33
CA LYS A 88 -7.10 -3.85 -20.10
C LYS A 88 -7.35 -2.78 -19.06
N GLY A 89 -8.56 -2.77 -18.52
CA GLY A 89 -9.03 -1.68 -17.71
C GLY A 89 -8.26 -1.48 -16.42
N GLU A 90 -8.06 -0.21 -16.06
CA GLU A 90 -7.65 0.15 -14.71
C GLU A 90 -8.65 -0.45 -13.71
N ARG A 91 -8.13 -1.20 -12.73
CA ARG A 91 -8.92 -1.67 -11.60
C ARG A 91 -9.39 -0.44 -10.82
N ILE A 92 -10.69 -0.32 -10.61
CA ILE A 92 -11.23 0.74 -9.75
C ILE A 92 -11.09 0.25 -8.32
N PHE A 93 -10.04 0.72 -7.65
CA PHE A 93 -9.81 0.48 -6.25
C PHE A 93 -10.83 1.27 -5.42
N ASN A 94 -11.56 0.58 -4.53
CA ASN A 94 -12.34 1.26 -3.51
C ASN A 94 -11.38 1.63 -2.37
N MET A 95 -10.68 2.74 -2.54
CA MET A 95 -9.93 3.39 -1.45
C MET A 95 -10.88 4.26 -0.63
N LYS A 96 -10.80 4.16 0.68
CA LYS A 96 -11.53 5.02 1.63
C LYS A 96 -10.58 5.53 2.69
N LYS A 97 -10.62 6.84 2.95
CA LYS A 97 -9.93 7.40 4.12
C LYS A 97 -10.60 6.91 5.40
N VAL A 98 -9.81 6.48 6.38
CA VAL A 98 -10.26 6.05 7.70
C VAL A 98 -9.55 6.86 8.78
N ASN A 99 -10.25 7.09 9.89
CA ASN A 99 -9.69 7.68 11.10
C ASN A 99 -9.71 6.64 12.21
N ILE A 100 -8.57 6.45 12.86
CA ILE A 100 -8.36 5.45 13.92
C ILE A 100 -7.88 6.18 15.17
N LYS A 101 -8.49 5.94 16.31
CA LYS A 101 -8.01 6.51 17.59
C LYS A 101 -6.89 5.64 18.16
N ASN A 102 -5.76 6.26 18.50
CA ASN A 102 -4.73 5.59 19.30
C ASN A 102 -5.09 5.59 20.80
N SER A 103 -4.27 4.92 21.63
CA SER A 103 -4.53 4.85 23.09
C SER A 103 -4.44 6.21 23.79
N ARG A 104 -3.74 7.16 23.17
CA ARG A 104 -3.60 8.56 23.62
C ARG A 104 -4.74 9.47 23.14
N GLY A 105 -5.73 8.93 22.41
CA GLY A 105 -6.90 9.68 21.92
C GLY A 105 -6.66 10.50 20.65
N LEU A 106 -5.49 10.37 20.02
CA LEU A 106 -5.14 11.04 18.77
C LEU A 106 -5.74 10.31 17.57
N ASN A 107 -6.13 11.05 16.53
CA ASN A 107 -6.55 10.51 15.24
C ASN A 107 -5.33 10.10 14.41
N LEU A 108 -5.35 8.86 13.93
CA LEU A 108 -4.46 8.34 12.91
C LEU A 108 -5.22 8.22 11.59
N VAL A 109 -4.71 8.83 10.53
CA VAL A 109 -5.33 8.83 9.20
C VAL A 109 -4.73 7.71 8.35
N GLY A 110 -5.58 6.91 7.70
CA GLY A 110 -5.14 5.90 6.76
C GLY A 110 -5.99 5.82 5.51
N ASP A 111 -5.41 5.32 4.43
CA ASP A 111 -6.11 5.06 3.17
C ASP A 111 -6.38 3.56 3.06
N LEU A 112 -7.61 3.15 3.34
CA LEU A 112 -8.01 1.75 3.30
C LEU A 112 -8.39 1.34 1.88
N TYR A 113 -7.55 0.52 1.26
CA TYR A 113 -7.83 -0.16 0.00
C TYR A 113 -8.58 -1.46 0.30
N THR A 114 -9.83 -1.54 -0.19
CA THR A 114 -10.75 -2.62 0.17
C THR A 114 -10.95 -3.63 -0.94
N VAL A 115 -10.98 -4.90 -0.54
CA VAL A 115 -11.39 -6.07 -1.33
C VAL A 115 -12.23 -7.01 -0.47
N ASP A 116 -12.98 -7.91 -1.10
CA ASP A 116 -13.78 -8.91 -0.38
C ASP A 116 -12.86 -10.03 0.17
N SER A 117 -12.26 -9.76 1.33
CA SER A 117 -11.28 -10.60 2.02
C SER A 117 -11.20 -10.20 3.50
N ASP A 118 -10.88 -11.14 4.38
CA ASP A 118 -10.60 -10.90 5.80
C ASP A 118 -9.10 -10.74 6.11
N LYS A 119 -8.24 -10.77 5.08
CA LYS A 119 -6.80 -10.49 5.14
C LYS A 119 -6.54 -8.98 5.01
N LEU A 120 -5.75 -8.40 5.91
CA LEU A 120 -5.34 -6.99 5.90
C LEU A 120 -3.83 -6.84 6.09
N VAL A 121 -3.21 -6.09 5.19
CA VAL A 121 -1.83 -5.61 5.36
C VAL A 121 -1.85 -4.18 5.90
N VAL A 122 -1.37 -3.99 7.13
CA VAL A 122 -1.16 -2.66 7.73
C VAL A 122 0.24 -2.18 7.38
N MET A 123 0.36 -1.01 6.75
CA MET A 123 1.61 -0.51 6.17
C MET A 123 2.13 0.70 6.94
N SER A 124 3.31 0.56 7.53
CA SER A 124 3.98 1.55 8.39
C SER A 124 5.12 2.25 7.65
N HIS A 125 5.04 3.57 7.51
CA HIS A 125 6.03 4.36 6.78
C HIS A 125 7.36 4.52 7.54
N GLY A 126 8.41 4.89 6.80
CA GLY A 126 9.74 5.16 7.37
C GLY A 126 9.83 6.49 8.13
N PHE A 127 11.03 6.74 8.67
CA PHE A 127 11.36 8.00 9.34
C PHE A 127 11.10 9.20 8.42
N ASN A 128 10.40 10.20 8.97
CA ASN A 128 10.17 11.49 8.32
C ASN A 128 9.36 11.45 7.01
N TYR A 129 8.55 10.41 6.81
CA TYR A 129 7.59 10.31 5.70
C TYR A 129 6.15 10.29 6.21
N ASP A 130 5.20 10.06 5.30
CA ASP A 130 3.80 9.82 5.55
C ASP A 130 3.34 8.53 4.83
N ARG A 131 2.05 8.23 4.90
CA ARG A 131 1.41 7.01 4.38
C ARG A 131 1.47 6.85 2.86
N HIS A 132 1.75 7.90 2.11
CA HIS A 132 1.97 7.80 0.66
C HIS A 132 3.40 7.32 0.35
N GLU A 133 4.33 7.70 1.25
CA GLU A 133 5.78 7.64 1.19
C GLU A 133 6.36 8.13 -0.16
N LYS A 134 7.68 8.14 -0.32
CA LYS A 134 8.32 8.79 -1.48
C LYS A 134 7.79 8.24 -2.83
N ASN A 135 7.35 9.15 -3.70
CA ASN A 135 6.85 8.85 -5.05
C ASN A 135 5.66 7.87 -5.07
N GLU A 136 4.74 7.98 -4.09
CA GLU A 136 3.52 7.17 -4.00
C GLU A 136 3.80 5.66 -3.91
N LYS A 137 4.98 5.26 -3.41
CA LYS A 137 5.37 3.85 -3.40
C LYS A 137 4.41 3.01 -2.55
N PHE A 138 3.91 3.54 -1.44
CA PHE A 138 2.95 2.80 -0.60
C PHE A 138 1.59 2.70 -1.28
N SER A 139 1.14 3.75 -1.95
CA SER A 139 -0.07 3.71 -2.79
C SER A 139 0.04 2.64 -3.89
N LYS A 140 1.22 2.48 -4.51
CA LYS A 140 1.47 1.41 -5.50
C LYS A 140 1.43 0.02 -4.87
N ILE A 141 2.14 -0.19 -3.76
CA ILE A 141 2.16 -1.47 -3.04
C ILE A 141 0.75 -1.85 -2.57
N ALA A 142 -0.02 -0.91 -2.01
CA ALA A 142 -1.39 -1.14 -1.55
C ALA A 142 -2.32 -1.58 -2.69
N LYS A 143 -2.17 -0.98 -3.88
CA LYS A 143 -2.89 -1.40 -5.10
C LYS A 143 -2.50 -2.82 -5.51
N ARG A 144 -1.20 -3.14 -5.58
CA ARG A 144 -0.70 -4.50 -5.92
C ARG A 144 -1.20 -5.56 -4.93
N LEU A 145 -1.22 -5.27 -3.64
CA LEU A 145 -1.79 -6.14 -2.60
C LEU A 145 -3.31 -6.35 -2.79
N SER A 146 -4.05 -5.27 -3.05
CA SER A 146 -5.49 -5.34 -3.37
C SER A 146 -5.74 -6.16 -4.64
N GLU A 147 -4.85 -6.07 -5.62
CA GLU A 147 -4.95 -6.86 -6.83
C GLU A 147 -4.82 -8.36 -6.57
N ALA A 148 -4.02 -8.73 -5.58
CA ALA A 148 -3.79 -10.09 -5.09
C ALA A 148 -4.80 -10.55 -4.01
N GLY A 149 -5.81 -9.74 -3.66
CA GLY A 149 -6.87 -10.15 -2.72
C GLY A 149 -6.60 -9.84 -1.25
N TYR A 150 -5.65 -8.95 -0.95
CA TYR A 150 -5.41 -8.43 0.39
C TYR A 150 -5.99 -7.02 0.54
N ASN A 151 -6.70 -6.75 1.64
CA ASN A 151 -6.92 -5.35 2.00
C ASN A 151 -5.57 -4.72 2.35
N ALA A 152 -5.41 -3.42 2.10
CA ALA A 152 -4.18 -2.71 2.44
C ALA A 152 -4.50 -1.38 3.11
N LEU A 153 -3.76 -1.07 4.17
CA LEU A 153 -3.92 0.15 4.96
C LEU A 153 -2.56 0.79 5.23
N PRO A 154 -2.02 1.57 4.28
CA PRO A 154 -1.07 2.63 4.61
C PRO A 154 -1.74 3.67 5.51
N PHE A 155 -1.07 4.00 6.62
CA PHE A 155 -1.54 5.00 7.58
C PHE A 155 -0.40 5.90 8.05
N ASP A 156 -0.77 7.09 8.49
CA ASP A 156 0.12 8.09 9.06
C ASP A 156 0.28 7.84 10.55
N PHE A 157 1.51 7.71 11.03
CA PHE A 157 1.77 7.81 12.46
C PHE A 157 1.38 9.19 12.99
N SER A 158 1.12 9.29 14.30
CA SER A 158 0.89 10.60 14.93
C SER A 158 2.08 11.53 14.70
N GLY A 159 1.83 12.81 14.43
CA GLY A 159 2.84 13.77 14.00
C GLY A 159 3.25 13.70 12.52
N SER A 160 2.70 12.76 11.74
CA SER A 160 2.96 12.60 10.31
C SER A 160 1.70 12.81 9.48
N GLY A 161 1.89 13.20 8.21
CA GLY A 161 0.81 13.34 7.23
C GLY A 161 -0.41 14.11 7.75
N GLU A 162 -1.59 13.50 7.66
CA GLU A 162 -2.86 14.08 8.13
C GLU A 162 -3.28 13.62 9.52
N SER A 163 -2.50 12.77 10.21
CA SER A 163 -2.77 12.38 11.59
C SER A 163 -2.63 13.55 12.55
N ASP A 164 -3.19 13.46 13.76
CA ASP A 164 -3.04 14.52 14.77
C ASP A 164 -1.56 14.69 15.18
N ASP A 165 -1.24 15.88 15.70
CA ASP A 165 0.11 16.23 16.13
C ASP A 165 0.59 15.40 17.33
N SER A 166 1.83 14.94 17.24
CA SER A 166 2.56 14.28 18.32
C SER A 166 4.05 14.35 18.01
N PRO A 167 4.92 14.46 19.01
CA PRO A 167 6.34 14.27 18.77
C PRO A 167 6.63 12.80 18.41
N LEU A 168 7.56 12.61 17.48
CA LEU A 168 8.05 11.31 17.05
C LEU A 168 8.90 10.72 18.18
N THR A 169 8.46 9.56 18.67
CA THR A 169 9.24 8.58 19.45
C THR A 169 8.92 7.19 18.92
N ILE A 170 9.82 6.23 19.10
CA ILE A 170 9.58 4.83 18.78
C ILE A 170 8.43 4.29 19.64
N ALA A 171 8.35 4.70 20.92
CA ALA A 171 7.23 4.34 21.78
C ALA A 171 5.88 4.84 21.25
N ASN A 172 5.80 6.10 20.82
CA ASN A 172 4.57 6.68 20.27
C ASN A 172 4.13 5.96 19.01
N TYR A 173 5.06 5.69 18.08
CA TYR A 173 4.76 4.96 16.85
C TYR A 173 4.36 3.50 17.14
N THR A 174 4.97 2.86 18.13
CA THR A 174 4.60 1.51 18.55
C THR A 174 3.19 1.45 19.11
N ASP A 175 2.80 2.42 19.94
CA ASP A 175 1.43 2.54 20.46
C ASP A 175 0.41 2.83 19.34
N ASP A 176 0.77 3.68 18.39
CA ASP A 176 -0.05 3.98 17.22
C ASP A 176 -0.32 2.69 16.41
N LEU A 177 0.73 1.93 16.07
CA LEU A 177 0.57 0.68 15.32
C LEU A 177 -0.23 -0.38 16.10
N LYS A 178 0.00 -0.52 17.42
CA LYS A 178 -0.81 -1.40 18.27
C LYS A 178 -2.30 -1.02 18.23
N SER A 179 -2.59 0.27 18.19
CA SER A 179 -3.97 0.76 18.09
C SER A 179 -4.59 0.47 16.72
N VAL A 180 -3.82 0.58 15.63
CA VAL A 180 -4.27 0.19 14.28
C VAL A 180 -4.50 -1.33 14.19
N ILE A 181 -3.63 -2.15 14.77
CA ILE A 181 -3.80 -3.60 14.86
C ILE A 181 -5.09 -3.94 15.61
N LYS A 182 -5.33 -3.28 16.76
CA LYS A 182 -6.56 -3.46 17.53
C LYS A 182 -7.79 -3.06 16.70
N TRP A 183 -7.75 -1.90 16.06
CA TRP A 183 -8.83 -1.44 15.18
C TRP A 183 -9.12 -2.44 14.06
N ALA A 184 -8.09 -3.03 13.45
CA ALA A 184 -8.26 -4.02 12.39
C ALA A 184 -9.01 -5.26 12.91
N LYS A 185 -8.61 -5.77 14.08
CA LYS A 185 -9.29 -6.88 14.75
C LYS A 185 -10.74 -6.54 15.09
N ASP A 186 -11.00 -5.35 15.63
CA ASP A 186 -12.35 -4.88 15.95
C ASP A 186 -13.23 -4.73 14.70
N LYS A 187 -12.63 -4.47 13.52
CA LYS A 187 -13.31 -4.45 12.22
C LYS A 187 -13.57 -5.84 11.63
N GLY A 188 -13.08 -6.90 12.27
CA GLY A 188 -13.30 -8.28 11.85
C GLY A 188 -12.26 -8.83 10.88
N TYR A 189 -11.14 -8.13 10.65
CA TYR A 189 -10.01 -8.71 9.91
C TYR A 189 -9.38 -9.84 10.72
N LYS A 190 -9.31 -11.04 10.14
CA LYS A 190 -8.81 -12.24 10.82
C LYS A 190 -7.30 -12.40 10.67
N ASP A 191 -6.79 -12.09 9.50
CA ASP A 191 -5.39 -12.24 9.15
C ASP A 191 -4.74 -10.88 8.98
N VAL A 192 -4.18 -10.36 10.08
CA VAL A 192 -3.45 -9.08 10.08
C VAL A 192 -1.97 -9.35 9.80
N ILE A 193 -1.46 -8.72 8.75
CA ILE A 193 -0.08 -8.76 8.30
C ILE A 193 0.51 -7.36 8.48
N LEU A 194 1.75 -7.26 8.94
CA LEU A 194 2.44 -5.99 9.06
C LEU A 194 3.42 -5.83 7.91
N PHE A 195 3.38 -4.68 7.24
CA PHE A 195 4.39 -4.25 6.30
C PHE A 195 5.04 -2.99 6.85
N GLY A 196 6.37 -2.94 6.94
CA GLY A 196 7.06 -1.79 7.49
C GLY A 196 8.33 -1.45 6.71
N ALA A 197 8.48 -0.18 6.33
CA ALA A 197 9.70 0.32 5.70
C ALA A 197 10.60 1.01 6.74
N SER A 198 11.90 0.70 6.74
CA SER A 198 12.89 1.39 7.59
C SER A 198 12.49 1.45 9.08
N LEU A 199 12.20 2.63 9.62
CA LEU A 199 11.67 2.79 10.99
C LEU A 199 10.32 2.09 11.19
N GLY A 200 9.41 2.13 10.22
CA GLY A 200 8.15 1.39 10.26
C GLY A 200 8.34 -0.12 10.34
N GLY A 201 9.46 -0.63 9.81
CA GLY A 201 9.88 -2.02 9.99
C GLY A 201 10.19 -2.36 11.44
N LEU A 202 11.02 -1.55 12.11
CA LEU A 202 11.29 -1.69 13.55
C LEU A 202 10.01 -1.63 14.37
N VAL A 203 9.16 -0.63 14.10
CA VAL A 203 7.87 -0.45 14.80
C VAL A 203 6.96 -1.67 14.60
N SER A 204 6.98 -2.30 13.42
CA SER A 204 6.22 -3.54 13.17
C SER A 204 6.67 -4.70 14.06
N PHE A 205 7.98 -4.85 14.31
CA PHE A 205 8.48 -5.86 15.24
C PHE A 205 8.14 -5.53 16.70
N LEU A 206 8.27 -4.27 17.11
CA LEU A 206 7.92 -3.82 18.48
C LEU A 206 6.43 -3.90 18.79
N ALA A 207 5.58 -3.72 17.77
CA ALA A 207 4.13 -3.83 17.89
C ALA A 207 3.60 -5.27 17.76
N TYR A 208 4.47 -6.24 17.48
CA TYR A 208 4.09 -7.62 17.26
C TYR A 208 3.30 -8.20 18.45
N ASP A 209 2.22 -8.92 18.11
CA ASP A 209 1.54 -9.82 19.03
C ASP A 209 1.28 -11.16 18.34
N LYS A 210 0.99 -12.21 19.12
CA LYS A 210 0.83 -13.59 18.64
C LYS A 210 -0.28 -13.81 17.59
N ASN A 211 -1.15 -12.83 17.37
CA ASN A 211 -2.21 -12.91 16.36
C ASN A 211 -1.79 -12.30 15.01
N ILE A 212 -0.62 -11.63 14.94
CA ILE A 212 -0.04 -11.17 13.68
C ILE A 212 0.40 -12.38 12.87
N LYS A 213 -0.03 -12.43 11.61
CA LYS A 213 0.15 -13.58 10.73
C LYS A 213 1.49 -13.58 10.03
N ALA A 214 1.98 -12.42 9.66
CA ALA A 214 3.30 -12.27 9.06
C ALA A 214 3.81 -10.83 9.24
N ILE A 215 5.12 -10.66 9.15
CA ILE A 215 5.78 -9.36 9.06
C ILE A 215 6.60 -9.31 7.77
N VAL A 216 6.44 -8.23 7.01
CA VAL A 216 7.25 -7.92 5.82
C VAL A 216 8.03 -6.64 6.11
N GLY A 217 9.36 -6.72 6.14
CA GLY A 217 10.25 -5.58 6.37
C GLY A 217 10.95 -5.14 5.10
N LEU A 218 10.82 -3.87 4.70
CA LEU A 218 11.59 -3.26 3.62
C LEU A 218 12.72 -2.41 4.21
N ALA A 219 13.96 -2.88 4.10
CA ALA A 219 15.16 -2.31 4.75
C ALA A 219 14.93 -1.95 6.23
N PRO A 220 14.45 -2.88 7.08
CA PRO A 220 13.98 -2.54 8.42
C PRO A 220 15.15 -2.20 9.36
N SER A 221 15.01 -1.07 10.07
CA SER A 221 16.05 -0.54 10.97
C SER A 221 15.99 -1.17 12.38
N THR A 222 16.15 -2.49 12.46
CA THR A 222 15.87 -3.28 13.68
C THR A 222 16.97 -3.24 14.75
N ASP A 223 18.14 -2.70 14.44
CA ASP A 223 19.24 -2.53 15.39
C ASP A 223 19.47 -1.05 15.72
N LYS A 224 20.23 -0.80 16.80
CA LYS A 224 20.62 0.53 17.21
C LYS A 224 21.27 1.28 16.05
N ALA A 225 21.07 2.59 16.03
CA ALA A 225 21.71 3.40 15.02
C ALA A 225 23.23 3.40 15.22
N GLU A 226 23.99 3.54 14.12
CA GLU A 226 25.46 3.67 14.19
C GLU A 226 25.85 4.85 15.07
N SER A 227 27.03 4.79 15.70
CA SER A 227 27.46 5.80 16.69
C SER A 227 27.52 7.23 16.13
N ASP A 228 27.71 7.39 14.82
CA ASP A 228 27.77 8.69 14.13
C ASP A 228 26.45 9.09 13.44
N TRP A 229 25.36 8.33 13.65
CA TRP A 229 24.10 8.57 12.95
C TRP A 229 23.53 9.96 13.22
N ARG A 230 23.72 10.47 14.46
CA ARG A 230 23.28 11.80 14.89
C ARG A 230 23.92 12.88 14.06
N ASP A 231 25.25 12.83 13.93
CA ASP A 231 26.02 13.81 13.16
C ASP A 231 25.74 13.71 11.65
N LYS A 232 25.32 12.53 11.18
CA LYS A 232 24.87 12.33 9.79
C LYS A 232 23.48 12.91 9.50
N HIS A 233 22.59 12.99 10.49
CA HIS A 233 21.17 13.34 10.30
C HIS A 233 20.79 14.73 10.82
N PHE A 234 21.53 15.25 11.79
CA PHE A 234 21.28 16.52 12.45
C PHE A 234 22.54 17.38 12.42
N SER A 235 22.37 18.67 12.16
CA SER A 235 23.41 19.68 12.34
C SER A 235 23.74 19.87 13.82
N GLN A 236 24.92 20.43 14.11
CA GLN A 236 25.33 20.71 15.49
C GLN A 236 24.40 21.72 16.19
N GLU A 237 23.80 22.65 15.45
CA GLU A 237 22.80 23.56 16.01
C GLU A 237 21.50 22.82 16.38
N GLU A 238 21.08 21.85 15.56
CA GLU A 238 19.93 21.01 15.85
C GLU A 238 20.18 20.12 17.08
N LEU A 239 21.34 19.50 17.18
CA LEU A 239 21.74 18.71 18.36
C LEU A 239 21.80 19.56 19.64
N LYS A 240 22.30 20.79 19.56
CA LYS A 240 22.27 21.72 20.70
C LYS A 240 20.84 22.08 21.12
N LYS A 241 19.95 22.33 20.15
CA LYS A 241 18.52 22.57 20.43
C LYS A 241 17.86 21.35 21.07
N PHE A 242 18.22 20.13 20.65
CA PHE A 242 17.78 18.90 21.31
C PHE A 242 18.19 18.85 22.78
N GLU A 243 19.44 19.20 23.10
CA GLU A 243 19.91 19.23 24.49
C GLU A 243 19.18 20.26 25.35
N GLU A 244 18.89 21.44 24.80
CA GLU A 244 18.24 22.53 25.53
C GLU A 244 16.73 22.35 25.70
N LYS A 245 16.03 21.90 24.64
CA LYS A 245 14.56 21.90 24.57
C LYS A 245 13.94 20.50 24.64
N GLY A 246 14.75 19.46 24.47
CA GLY A 246 14.28 18.08 24.38
C GLY A 246 13.51 17.73 23.11
N GLN A 247 13.31 18.67 22.18
CA GLN A 247 12.58 18.45 20.93
C GLN A 247 13.13 19.33 19.81
N ILE A 248 12.92 18.91 18.56
CA ILE A 248 13.23 19.71 17.38
C ILE A 248 12.16 19.62 16.29
N ASN A 249 11.99 20.70 15.55
CA ASN A 249 11.28 20.69 14.28
C ASN A 249 12.23 20.29 13.16
N TYR A 250 11.98 19.17 12.51
CA TYR A 250 12.77 18.64 11.40
C TYR A 250 11.97 18.70 10.11
N ALA A 251 12.56 19.23 9.03
CA ALA A 251 11.88 19.42 7.76
C ALA A 251 11.28 18.10 7.24
N SER A 252 9.98 18.09 6.94
CA SER A 252 9.30 16.85 6.56
C SER A 252 9.64 16.43 5.14
N LYS A 253 9.59 15.12 4.86
CA LYS A 253 9.55 14.60 3.48
C LYS A 253 8.13 14.20 3.05
N GLY A 254 7.14 14.43 3.90
CA GLY A 254 5.72 14.23 3.61
C GLY A 254 5.01 15.55 3.29
N ILE A 255 3.68 15.58 3.47
CA ILE A 255 2.84 16.75 3.19
C ILE A 255 2.97 17.91 4.21
N ARG A 256 3.57 17.66 5.38
CA ARG A 256 3.76 18.65 6.44
C ARG A 256 5.00 19.50 6.15
N ASP A 257 5.08 20.71 6.72
CA ASP A 257 6.33 21.49 6.63
C ASP A 257 7.45 20.86 7.48
N TYR A 258 7.09 20.34 8.66
CA TYR A 258 8.02 19.70 9.59
C TYR A 258 7.33 18.60 10.39
N ILE A 259 8.15 17.71 10.96
CA ILE A 259 7.79 16.83 12.06
C ILE A 259 8.47 17.30 13.35
N VAL A 260 7.89 16.98 14.50
CA VAL A 260 8.56 17.19 15.79
C VAL A 260 9.25 15.90 16.19
N ILE A 261 10.55 15.92 16.46
CA ILE A 261 11.30 14.77 16.96
C ILE A 261 11.63 15.02 18.43
N ASP A 262 11.29 14.08 19.30
CA ASP A 262 11.64 14.13 20.72
C ASP A 262 13.04 13.58 20.96
N LYS A 263 13.76 14.08 21.97
CA LYS A 263 15.03 13.51 22.41
C LYS A 263 14.89 12.03 22.78
N GLN A 264 13.71 11.61 23.25
CA GLN A 264 13.43 10.22 23.57
C GLN A 264 13.61 9.32 22.32
N TYR A 265 13.33 9.80 21.11
CA TYR A 265 13.62 9.03 19.89
C TYR A 265 15.11 8.69 19.77
N ILE A 266 15.99 9.65 20.07
CA ILE A 266 17.45 9.45 20.01
C ILE A 266 17.86 8.42 21.07
N GLU A 267 17.40 8.60 22.30
CA GLU A 267 17.69 7.69 23.41
C GLU A 267 17.19 6.26 23.10
N GLU A 268 15.99 6.11 22.54
CA GLU A 268 15.44 4.81 22.13
C GLU A 268 16.23 4.17 20.99
N ARG A 269 16.75 4.95 20.03
CA ARG A 269 17.61 4.47 18.94
C ARG A 269 18.99 4.03 19.44
N GLU A 270 19.58 4.75 20.38
CA GLU A 270 20.91 4.44 20.94
C GLU A 270 20.87 3.22 21.87
N ASN A 271 19.77 3.05 22.62
CA ASN A 271 19.58 1.95 23.57
C ASN A 271 18.87 0.73 22.99
N LEU A 272 18.54 0.74 21.69
CA LEU A 272 17.85 -0.36 21.04
C LEU A 272 18.70 -1.65 21.12
N ASN A 273 18.04 -2.76 21.43
CA ASN A 273 18.67 -4.07 21.46
C ASN A 273 17.95 -4.98 20.47
N GLN A 274 18.55 -5.20 19.30
CA GLN A 274 17.94 -5.98 18.23
C GLN A 274 17.49 -7.37 18.70
N LYS A 275 18.28 -8.05 19.53
CA LYS A 275 17.91 -9.37 20.06
C LYS A 275 16.61 -9.31 20.85
N LYS A 276 16.46 -8.36 21.77
CA LYS A 276 15.22 -8.19 22.55
C LYS A 276 14.00 -7.87 21.67
N VAL A 277 14.21 -7.13 20.57
CA VAL A 277 13.15 -6.81 19.61
C VAL A 277 12.68 -8.07 18.87
N LEU A 278 13.60 -8.98 18.53
CA LEU A 278 13.33 -10.05 17.57
C LEU A 278 13.18 -11.45 18.20
N GLU A 279 13.68 -11.70 19.40
CA GLU A 279 13.74 -13.04 20.01
C GLU A 279 12.37 -13.70 20.24
N ASN A 280 11.30 -12.90 20.35
CA ASN A 280 9.94 -13.39 20.59
C ASN A 280 9.07 -13.44 19.33
N ILE A 281 9.62 -13.17 18.15
CA ILE A 281 8.86 -13.20 16.90
C ILE A 281 8.58 -14.65 16.50
N ASN A 282 7.29 -14.97 16.41
CA ASN A 282 6.81 -16.34 16.17
C ASN A 282 5.97 -16.50 14.91
N CYS A 283 5.78 -15.44 14.13
CA CYS A 283 5.17 -15.52 12.80
C CYS A 283 6.25 -15.62 11.69
N PRO A 284 5.88 -16.05 10.48
CA PRO A 284 6.71 -15.88 9.29
C PRO A 284 7.15 -14.42 9.09
N VAL A 285 8.40 -14.22 8.67
CA VAL A 285 9.00 -12.92 8.42
C VAL A 285 9.68 -12.93 7.04
N LEU A 286 9.41 -11.92 6.23
CA LEU A 286 10.12 -11.66 4.98
C LEU A 286 10.83 -10.32 5.06
N LEU A 287 12.14 -10.31 4.83
CA LEU A 287 12.96 -9.11 4.83
C LEU A 287 13.44 -8.82 3.40
N PHE A 288 13.38 -7.57 2.99
CA PHE A 288 13.99 -7.08 1.75
C PHE A 288 15.15 -6.15 2.11
N HIS A 289 16.34 -6.37 1.53
CA HIS A 289 17.50 -5.50 1.75
C HIS A 289 18.36 -5.37 0.49
N SER A 290 18.96 -4.18 0.30
CA SER A 290 19.84 -3.87 -0.84
C SER A 290 21.30 -3.81 -0.41
N ASP A 291 22.24 -4.25 -1.24
CA ASP A 291 23.70 -4.12 -0.95
C ASP A 291 24.18 -2.67 -0.82
N ASP A 292 23.57 -1.76 -1.59
CA ASP A 292 23.92 -0.35 -1.66
C ASP A 292 23.09 0.54 -0.72
N ASP A 293 22.44 -0.04 0.28
CA ASP A 293 21.75 0.72 1.33
C ASP A 293 22.75 1.53 2.17
N LYS A 294 22.69 2.85 2.04
CA LYS A 294 23.58 3.80 2.72
C LYS A 294 23.08 4.25 4.08
N PHE A 295 21.88 3.82 4.50
CA PHE A 295 21.23 4.28 5.73
C PHE A 295 21.08 3.17 6.76
N VAL A 296 20.77 1.95 6.30
CA VAL A 296 20.71 0.76 7.15
C VAL A 296 21.65 -0.27 6.55
N PRO A 297 22.72 -0.68 7.25
CA PRO A 297 23.61 -1.72 6.75
C PRO A 297 22.89 -3.05 6.55
N MET A 298 23.23 -3.77 5.48
CA MET A 298 22.66 -5.08 5.18
C MET A 298 22.77 -6.08 6.33
N SER A 299 23.87 -6.00 7.11
CA SER A 299 24.11 -6.82 8.30
C SER A 299 23.00 -6.73 9.35
N VAL A 300 22.25 -5.62 9.38
CA VAL A 300 21.07 -5.49 10.26
C VAL A 300 20.02 -6.54 9.91
N SER A 301 19.74 -6.78 8.62
CA SER A 301 18.79 -7.82 8.21
C SER A 301 19.38 -9.22 8.27
N GLU A 302 20.69 -9.39 8.02
CA GLU A 302 21.36 -10.69 8.18
C GLU A 302 21.28 -11.16 9.64
N ASN A 303 21.66 -10.30 10.59
CA ASN A 303 21.54 -10.58 12.03
C ASN A 303 20.09 -10.84 12.45
N ALA A 304 19.12 -10.12 11.85
CA ALA A 304 17.71 -10.36 12.13
C ALA A 304 17.27 -11.77 11.72
N VAL A 305 17.73 -12.28 10.57
CA VAL A 305 17.47 -13.67 10.16
C VAL A 305 18.09 -14.65 11.14
N GLU A 306 19.32 -14.41 11.59
CA GLU A 306 19.99 -15.29 12.57
C GLU A 306 19.22 -15.35 13.90
N ILE A 307 18.74 -14.21 14.40
CA ILE A 307 17.99 -14.13 15.67
C ILE A 307 16.61 -14.79 15.56
N ILE A 308 15.88 -14.54 14.46
CA ILE A 308 14.52 -15.08 14.26
C ILE A 308 14.57 -16.57 13.88
N GLY A 309 15.65 -17.01 13.23
CA GLY A 309 15.87 -18.38 12.81
C GLY A 309 15.00 -18.78 11.61
N ASN A 310 14.50 -20.01 11.62
CA ASN A 310 13.80 -20.64 10.49
C ASN A 310 12.47 -19.99 10.07
N LYS A 311 12.02 -18.95 10.78
CA LYS A 311 10.80 -18.20 10.45
C LYS A 311 11.09 -16.97 9.58
N ALA A 312 12.35 -16.57 9.44
CA ALA A 312 12.75 -15.43 8.65
C ALA A 312 13.38 -15.83 7.32
N GLU A 313 12.98 -15.14 6.26
CA GLU A 313 13.57 -15.22 4.94
C GLU A 313 14.08 -13.84 4.54
N LEU A 314 15.30 -13.77 4.00
CA LEU A 314 15.89 -12.53 3.50
C LEU A 314 15.96 -12.59 1.97
N TYR A 315 15.25 -11.66 1.35
CA TYR A 315 15.41 -11.32 -0.05
C TYR A 315 16.44 -10.20 -0.21
N PHE A 316 17.55 -10.57 -0.84
CA PHE A 316 18.62 -9.67 -1.20
C PHE A 316 18.46 -9.18 -2.65
N THR A 317 18.68 -7.89 -2.88
CA THR A 317 18.79 -7.33 -4.24
C THR A 317 19.98 -6.39 -4.37
N LYS A 318 20.43 -6.17 -5.60
CA LYS A 318 21.55 -5.27 -5.89
C LYS A 318 21.04 -3.91 -6.35
N SER A 319 21.67 -2.83 -5.88
CA SER A 319 21.47 -1.48 -6.42
C SER A 319 20.02 -0.96 -6.34
N ALA A 320 19.24 -1.38 -5.34
CA ALA A 320 17.90 -0.87 -5.09
C ALA A 320 17.87 0.38 -4.20
N GLY A 321 18.97 0.66 -3.51
CA GLY A 321 19.08 1.67 -2.47
C GLY A 321 18.08 1.47 -1.32
N HIS A 322 18.12 2.36 -0.33
CA HIS A 322 17.29 2.26 0.86
C HIS A 322 15.77 2.31 0.59
N ALA A 323 15.35 3.08 -0.42
CA ALA A 323 13.94 3.33 -0.68
C ALA A 323 13.30 2.38 -1.71
N PHE A 324 14.09 1.53 -2.40
CA PHE A 324 13.63 0.56 -3.40
C PHE A 324 12.79 1.13 -4.56
N LEU A 325 12.94 2.42 -4.88
CA LEU A 325 12.02 3.12 -5.80
C LEU A 325 11.93 2.49 -7.20
N ASN A 326 13.04 1.89 -7.68
CA ASN A 326 13.10 1.23 -8.98
C ASN A 326 12.82 -0.28 -8.91
N HIS A 327 12.56 -0.82 -7.72
CA HIS A 327 12.38 -2.25 -7.46
C HIS A 327 11.02 -2.56 -6.83
N ILE A 328 10.08 -1.61 -6.81
CA ILE A 328 8.77 -1.78 -6.18
C ILE A 328 7.98 -2.93 -6.79
N ASP A 329 8.02 -3.12 -8.11
CA ASP A 329 7.32 -4.23 -8.76
C ASP A 329 7.88 -5.59 -8.34
N GLU A 330 9.21 -5.70 -8.28
CA GLU A 330 9.90 -6.91 -7.81
C GLU A 330 9.59 -7.21 -6.33
N VAL A 331 9.60 -6.18 -5.48
CA VAL A 331 9.20 -6.29 -4.06
C VAL A 331 7.76 -6.80 -3.98
N CYS A 332 6.84 -6.22 -4.75
CA CYS A 332 5.44 -6.65 -4.76
C CYS A 332 5.29 -8.10 -5.22
N ASP A 333 5.91 -8.48 -6.33
CA ASP A 333 5.80 -9.83 -6.89
C ASP A 333 6.27 -10.90 -5.89
N LYS A 334 7.43 -10.66 -5.25
CA LYS A 334 8.01 -11.59 -4.28
C LYS A 334 7.22 -11.63 -2.98
N MET A 335 6.83 -10.47 -2.47
CA MET A 335 6.01 -10.37 -1.26
C MET A 335 4.68 -11.08 -1.45
N ILE A 336 3.96 -10.83 -2.54
CA ILE A 336 2.65 -11.44 -2.80
C ILE A 336 2.78 -12.95 -2.92
N LYS A 337 3.75 -13.44 -3.71
CA LYS A 337 3.99 -14.87 -3.84
C LYS A 337 4.30 -15.51 -2.48
N TRP A 338 5.17 -14.89 -1.69
CA TRP A 338 5.50 -15.40 -0.37
C TRP A 338 4.30 -15.39 0.58
N LEU A 339 3.47 -14.35 0.55
CA LEU A 339 2.24 -14.30 1.36
C LEU A 339 1.27 -15.41 0.97
N GLU A 340 1.07 -15.68 -0.33
CA GLU A 340 0.22 -16.78 -0.81
C GLU A 340 0.72 -18.17 -0.37
N GLU A 341 2.03 -18.34 -0.17
CA GLU A 341 2.64 -19.59 0.30
C GLU A 341 2.51 -19.76 1.82
N LYS A 342 2.46 -18.67 2.60
CA LYS A 342 2.49 -18.72 4.07
C LYS A 342 1.12 -18.50 4.73
N ILE A 343 0.22 -17.73 4.10
CA ILE A 343 -1.04 -17.22 4.67
C ILE A 343 -2.23 -17.47 3.74
#